data_AF-A0A850R5P1-F1
#
_entry.id   AF-A0A850R5P1-F1
#
_cell.length_a   1.000
_cell.length_b   1.000
_cell.length_c   1.000
_cell.angle_alpha   90.00
_cell.angle_beta   90.00
_cell.angle_gamma   90.00
#
_symmetry.space_group_name_H-M   'P 1'
#
loop_
_entity.id
_entity.type
_entity.pdbx_description
1 polymer ?
#
loop_
_entity_poly.entity_id
_entity_poly.type
_entity_poly.pdbx_seq_one_letter_code
_entity_poly.pdbx_strand_id
1 'polypeptide(L)'
;MDVSALIQAIRIDPLWVAAPALLVALSAIWLAVRLRTRLHVLEERLRELRHDRQQTDTAILALHGAIKAVAEDVIDQSQHQSSVRRALDRLADQQSELRLRDVDEGLYVQAIELIRLGRGRGEVRKLCGLTQAEVDLLFSLHGASVAREHSSVSR
;
A
#
# COMPACT_ATOMS: atom_id res chain seq x y z
N MET A 1 79.61 62.49 -41.53
CA MET A 1 78.21 62.05 -41.74
C MET A 1 78.32 60.58 -42.03
N ASP A 2 78.20 59.79 -40.97
CA ASP A 2 78.86 58.49 -40.90
C ASP A 2 77.85 57.42 -41.30
N VAL A 3 77.67 57.31 -42.62
CA VAL A 3 76.78 56.33 -43.27
C VAL A 3 77.14 54.89 -42.86
N SER A 4 78.42 54.65 -42.53
CA SER A 4 78.91 53.37 -42.01
C SER A 4 78.35 53.01 -40.63
N ALA A 5 78.10 53.98 -39.74
CA ALA A 5 77.52 53.74 -38.42
C ALA A 5 76.02 53.37 -38.52
N LEU A 6 75.31 53.94 -39.50
CA LEU A 6 73.91 53.65 -39.76
C LEU A 6 73.70 52.25 -40.35
N ILE A 7 74.63 51.80 -41.21
CA ILE A 7 74.61 50.44 -41.78
C ILE A 7 75.00 49.40 -40.73
N GLN A 8 75.84 49.75 -39.76
CA GLN A 8 76.21 48.85 -38.67
C GLN A 8 75.08 48.70 -37.63
N ALA A 9 74.27 49.74 -37.43
CA ALA A 9 73.04 49.66 -36.61
C ALA A 9 71.90 48.88 -37.28
N ILE A 10 71.85 48.85 -38.61
CA ILE A 10 70.89 48.02 -39.39
C ILE A 10 71.29 46.55 -39.44
N ARG A 11 72.59 46.26 -39.24
CA ARG A 11 73.12 44.90 -39.07
C ARG A 11 72.88 44.46 -37.63
N ILE A 12 71.60 44.46 -37.24
CA ILE A 12 71.12 43.87 -36.00
C ILE A 12 71.62 42.42 -36.00
N ASP A 13 72.60 42.12 -35.15
CA ASP A 13 73.14 40.77 -35.07
C ASP A 13 71.95 39.82 -34.85
N PRO A 14 71.81 38.76 -35.67
CA PRO A 14 70.64 37.87 -35.65
C PRO A 14 70.36 37.25 -34.27
N LEU A 15 71.36 37.29 -33.38
CA LEU A 15 71.29 36.91 -31.97
C LEU A 15 70.35 37.78 -31.12
N TRP A 16 70.27 39.11 -31.35
CA TRP A 16 69.43 40.01 -30.54
C TRP A 16 67.94 39.89 -30.86
N VAL A 17 67.58 39.47 -32.08
CA VAL A 17 66.17 39.20 -32.47
C VAL A 17 65.76 37.77 -32.14
N ALA A 18 66.70 36.83 -32.18
CA ALA A 18 66.46 35.44 -31.82
C ALA A 18 66.09 35.27 -30.34
N ALA A 19 66.72 36.01 -29.43
CA ALA A 19 66.45 35.92 -27.99
C ALA A 19 64.99 36.24 -27.58
N PRO A 20 64.39 37.39 -27.98
CA PRO A 20 62.99 37.67 -27.67
C PRO A 20 62.03 36.73 -28.41
N ALA A 21 62.34 36.34 -29.65
CA ALA A 21 61.52 35.39 -30.40
C ALA A 21 61.45 34.02 -29.69
N LEU A 22 62.57 33.55 -29.13
CA LEU A 22 62.63 32.30 -28.37
C LEU A 22 61.90 32.41 -27.03
N LEU A 23 61.96 33.56 -26.35
CA LEU A 23 61.17 33.84 -25.15
C LEU A 23 59.66 33.87 -25.41
N VAL A 24 59.23 34.46 -26.53
CA VAL A 24 57.81 34.46 -26.94
C VAL A 24 57.35 33.05 -27.31
N ALA A 25 58.18 32.28 -28.02
CA ALA A 25 57.87 30.88 -28.31
C ALA A 25 57.74 30.04 -27.03
N LEU A 26 58.66 30.20 -26.07
CA LEU A 26 58.60 29.50 -24.78
C LEU A 26 57.37 29.91 -23.95
N SER A 27 57.02 31.19 -23.92
CA SER A 27 55.84 31.65 -23.18
C SER A 27 54.53 31.19 -23.83
N ALA A 28 54.47 31.15 -25.17
CA ALA A 28 53.34 30.59 -25.91
C ALA A 28 53.19 29.07 -25.65
N ILE A 29 54.31 28.33 -25.64
CA ILE A 29 54.32 26.90 -25.30
C ILE A 29 53.85 26.71 -23.85
N TRP A 30 54.34 27.52 -22.91
CA TRP A 30 53.95 27.44 -21.51
C TRP A 30 52.46 27.73 -21.31
N LEU A 31 51.91 28.76 -21.97
CA LEU A 31 50.48 29.05 -21.97
C LEU A 31 49.67 27.89 -22.57
N ALA A 32 50.12 27.34 -23.70
CA ALA A 32 49.43 26.22 -24.36
C ALA A 32 49.37 24.98 -23.45
N VAL A 33 50.46 24.65 -22.76
CA VAL A 33 50.48 23.56 -21.77
C VAL A 33 49.55 23.86 -20.60
N ARG A 34 49.55 25.09 -20.09
CA ARG A 34 48.67 25.51 -18.99
C ARG A 34 47.19 25.47 -19.39
N LEU A 35 46.83 25.84 -20.61
CA LEU A 35 45.47 25.74 -21.11
C LEU A 35 45.06 24.27 -21.28
N ARG A 36 45.93 23.41 -21.82
CA ARG A 36 45.66 21.98 -21.97
C ARG A 36 45.44 21.29 -20.63
N THR A 37 46.27 21.57 -19.62
CA THR A 37 46.07 20.98 -18.28
C THR A 37 44.75 21.43 -17.65
N ARG A 38 44.37 22.71 -17.82
CA ARG A 38 43.07 23.22 -17.35
C ARG A 38 41.90 22.54 -18.04
N LEU A 39 41.98 22.32 -19.34
CA LEU A 39 40.95 21.60 -20.11
C LEU A 39 40.85 20.14 -19.66
N HIS A 40 41.98 19.44 -19.47
CA HIS A 40 41.98 18.07 -18.98
C HIS A 40 41.34 17.94 -17.59
N VAL A 41 41.67 18.83 -16.65
CA VAL A 41 41.04 18.84 -15.32
C VAL A 41 39.54 19.11 -15.41
N LEU A 42 39.11 20.00 -16.31
CA LEU A 42 37.68 20.26 -16.53
C LEU A 42 36.94 19.03 -17.09
N GLU A 43 37.56 18.33 -18.04
CA GLU A 43 37.01 17.09 -18.61
C GLU A 43 36.89 15.98 -17.57
N GLU A 44 37.90 15.82 -16.71
CA GLU A 44 37.86 14.86 -15.60
C GLU A 44 36.74 15.18 -14.62
N ARG A 45 36.60 16.45 -14.21
CA ARG A 45 35.50 16.89 -13.35
C ARG A 45 34.13 16.68 -14.00
N LEU A 46 34.00 16.92 -15.29
CA LEU A 46 32.77 16.63 -16.03
C LEU A 46 32.48 15.13 -16.11
N ARG A 47 33.49 14.28 -16.21
CA ARG A 47 33.32 12.82 -16.18
C ARG A 47 32.89 12.35 -14.79
N GLU A 48 33.51 12.84 -13.73
CA GLU A 48 33.09 12.57 -12.35
C GLU A 48 31.63 12.98 -12.12
N LEU A 49 31.26 14.22 -12.48
CA LEU A 49 29.87 14.69 -12.34
C LEU A 49 28.87 13.88 -13.17
N ARG A 50 29.24 13.44 -14.38
CA ARG A 50 28.39 12.57 -15.20
C ARG A 50 28.22 11.19 -14.57
N HIS A 51 29.28 10.66 -13.95
CA HIS A 51 29.23 9.38 -13.28
C HIS A 51 28.34 9.44 -12.04
N ASP A 52 28.47 10.50 -11.23
CA ASP A 52 27.60 10.76 -10.08
C ASP A 52 26.14 10.93 -10.52
N ARG A 53 25.89 11.68 -11.60
CA ARG A 53 24.55 11.82 -12.19
C ARG A 53 23.95 10.48 -12.60
N GLN A 54 24.72 9.61 -13.25
CA GLN A 54 24.26 8.27 -13.62
C GLN A 54 23.97 7.39 -12.40
N GLN A 55 24.78 7.50 -11.34
CA GLN A 55 24.50 6.80 -10.09
C GLN A 55 23.23 7.33 -9.40
N THR A 56 22.99 8.64 -9.43
CA THR A 56 21.75 9.21 -8.88
C THR A 56 20.52 8.81 -9.70
N ASP A 57 20.61 8.78 -11.03
CA ASP A 57 19.49 8.40 -11.90
C ASP A 57 19.12 6.92 -11.71
N THR A 58 20.12 6.05 -11.56
CA THR A 58 19.90 4.62 -11.28
C THR A 58 19.30 4.40 -9.88
N ALA A 59 19.77 5.13 -8.88
CA ALA A 59 19.21 5.10 -7.53
C ALA A 59 17.75 5.60 -7.51
N ILE A 60 17.44 6.66 -8.26
CA ILE A 60 16.06 7.18 -8.41
C ILE A 60 15.17 6.13 -9.10
N LEU A 61 15.66 5.48 -10.16
CA LEU A 61 14.91 4.41 -10.84
C LEU A 61 14.61 3.24 -9.90
N ALA A 62 15.61 2.80 -9.12
CA ALA A 62 15.46 1.73 -8.16
C ALA A 62 14.45 2.11 -7.06
N LEU A 63 14.52 3.35 -6.54
CA LEU A 63 13.58 3.86 -5.55
C LEU A 63 12.15 3.94 -6.11
N HIS A 64 11.99 4.39 -7.36
CA HIS A 64 10.69 4.42 -8.02
C HIS A 64 10.10 3.02 -8.18
N GLY A 65 10.93 2.03 -8.52
CA GLY A 65 10.54 0.62 -8.56
C GLY A 65 10.09 0.10 -7.19
N ALA A 66 10.84 0.40 -6.14
CA ALA A 66 10.50 0.02 -4.77
C ALA A 66 9.19 0.68 -4.31
N ILE A 67 8.99 1.97 -4.57
CA ILE A 67 7.75 2.69 -4.24
C ILE A 67 6.56 2.06 -4.98
N LYS A 68 6.72 1.72 -6.26
CA LYS A 68 5.65 1.08 -7.03
C LYS A 68 5.28 -0.29 -6.45
N ALA A 69 6.27 -1.10 -6.08
CA ALA A 69 6.03 -2.40 -5.46
C ALA A 69 5.29 -2.27 -4.11
N VAL A 70 5.68 -1.30 -3.27
CA VAL A 70 4.98 -1.02 -2.00
C VAL A 70 3.54 -0.54 -2.25
N ALA A 71 3.32 0.31 -3.25
CA ALA A 71 1.97 0.76 -3.59
C ALA A 71 1.07 -0.41 -4.04
N GLU A 72 1.60 -1.33 -4.84
CA GLU A 72 0.89 -2.54 -5.27
C GLU A 72 0.51 -3.44 -4.07
N ASP A 73 1.46 -3.65 -3.15
CA ASP A 73 1.27 -4.46 -1.94
C ASP A 73 0.21 -3.86 -1.00
N VAL A 74 0.23 -2.54 -0.80
CA VAL A 74 -0.79 -1.82 -0.02
C VAL A 74 -2.18 -1.95 -0.64
N ILE A 75 -2.26 -1.89 -1.98
CA ILE A 75 -3.53 -2.09 -2.69
C ILE A 75 -4.03 -3.51 -2.48
N ASP A 76 -3.20 -4.53 -2.64
CA ASP A 76 -3.59 -5.93 -2.44
C ASP A 76 -4.04 -6.19 -0.99
N GLN A 77 -3.28 -5.67 -0.02
CA GLN A 77 -3.64 -5.76 1.39
C GLN A 77 -4.97 -5.06 1.69
N SER A 78 -5.25 -3.91 1.07
CA SER A 78 -6.53 -3.22 1.22
C SER A 78 -7.70 -4.03 0.64
N GLN A 79 -7.49 -4.72 -0.48
CA GLN A 79 -8.49 -5.60 -1.07
C GLN A 79 -8.77 -6.80 -0.17
N HIS A 80 -7.71 -7.40 0.38
CA HIS A 80 -7.80 -8.50 1.33
C HIS A 80 -8.53 -8.10 2.62
N GLN A 81 -8.23 -6.93 3.18
CA GLN A 81 -8.97 -6.41 4.33
C GLN A 81 -10.45 -6.17 3.99
N SER A 82 -10.75 -5.65 2.80
CA SER A 82 -12.14 -5.45 2.37
C SER A 82 -12.89 -6.78 2.20
N SER A 83 -12.23 -7.83 1.69
CA SER A 83 -12.85 -9.14 1.48
C SER A 83 -13.11 -9.83 2.82
N VAL A 84 -12.16 -9.75 3.76
CA VAL A 84 -12.31 -10.22 5.14
C VAL A 84 -13.45 -9.47 5.83
N ARG A 85 -13.52 -8.15 5.70
CA ARG A 85 -14.62 -7.33 6.28
C ARG A 85 -15.98 -7.78 5.75
N ARG A 86 -16.11 -7.96 4.43
CA ARG A 86 -17.35 -8.47 3.82
C ARG A 86 -17.70 -9.88 4.28
N ALA A 87 -16.70 -10.74 4.48
CA ALA A 87 -16.93 -12.08 5.00
C ALA A 87 -17.42 -12.04 6.46
N LEU A 88 -16.84 -11.17 7.29
CA LEU A 88 -17.29 -10.96 8.67
C LEU A 88 -18.71 -10.38 8.73
N ASP A 89 -19.04 -9.39 7.89
CA ASP A 89 -20.39 -8.83 7.85
C ASP A 89 -21.43 -9.90 7.47
N ARG A 90 -21.14 -10.73 6.45
CA ARG A 90 -22.01 -11.86 6.08
C ARG A 90 -22.15 -12.87 7.21
N LEU A 91 -21.07 -13.15 7.94
CA LEU A 91 -21.09 -14.10 9.04
C LEU A 91 -21.91 -13.54 10.21
N ALA A 92 -21.81 -12.24 10.49
CA ALA A 92 -22.61 -11.55 11.50
C ALA A 92 -24.10 -11.55 11.15
N ASP A 93 -24.45 -11.35 9.87
CA ASP A 93 -25.83 -11.45 9.38
C ASP A 93 -26.38 -12.86 9.57
N GLN A 94 -25.63 -13.89 9.15
CA GLN A 94 -26.02 -15.29 9.34
C GLN A 94 -26.21 -15.64 10.82
N GLN A 95 -25.32 -15.16 11.68
CA GLN A 95 -25.39 -15.42 13.12
C GLN A 95 -26.61 -14.73 13.76
N SER A 96 -26.96 -13.53 13.27
CA SER A 96 -28.16 -12.81 13.71
C SER A 96 -29.44 -13.54 13.30
N GLU A 97 -29.49 -14.06 12.07
CA GLU A 97 -30.61 -14.86 11.58
C GLU A 97 -30.77 -16.17 12.37
N LEU A 98 -29.67 -16.89 12.61
CA LEU A 98 -29.68 -18.10 13.42
C LEU A 98 -30.14 -17.83 14.86
N ARG A 99 -29.69 -16.72 15.47
CA ARG A 99 -30.08 -16.34 16.81
C ARG A 99 -31.57 -16.03 16.92
N LEU A 100 -32.15 -15.37 15.92
CA LEU A 100 -33.61 -15.13 15.87
C LEU A 100 -34.36 -16.45 15.80
N ARG A 101 -33.88 -17.39 14.99
CA ARG A 101 -34.51 -18.71 14.82
C ARG A 101 -34.44 -19.58 16.08
N ASP A 102 -33.31 -19.57 16.77
CA ASP A 102 -33.11 -20.32 18.02
C ASP A 102 -34.01 -19.78 19.16
N VAL A 103 -34.22 -18.46 19.20
CA VAL A 103 -35.17 -17.83 20.13
C VAL A 103 -36.61 -18.29 19.83
N ASP A 104 -37.02 -18.28 18.56
CA ASP A 104 -38.35 -18.75 18.18
C ASP A 104 -38.54 -20.25 18.48
N GLU A 105 -37.59 -21.11 18.11
CA GLU A 105 -37.63 -22.54 18.41
C GLU A 105 -37.74 -22.81 19.93
N GLY A 106 -37.03 -22.05 20.76
CA GLY A 106 -37.12 -22.14 22.22
C GLY A 106 -38.52 -21.81 22.76
N LEU A 107 -39.20 -20.80 22.21
CA LEU A 107 -40.56 -20.42 22.60
C LEU A 107 -41.59 -21.52 22.24
N TYR A 108 -41.42 -22.19 21.10
CA TYR A 108 -42.27 -23.32 20.72
C TYR A 108 -42.09 -24.53 21.64
N VAL A 109 -40.86 -24.88 22.00
CA VAL A 109 -40.57 -25.97 22.93
C VAL A 109 -41.18 -25.68 24.31
N GLN A 110 -41.01 -24.46 24.80
CA GLN A 110 -41.61 -24.03 26.07
C GLN A 110 -43.15 -24.07 26.03
N ALA A 111 -43.76 -23.66 24.92
CA ALA A 111 -45.21 -23.72 24.75
C ALA A 111 -45.73 -25.17 24.78
N ILE A 112 -45.04 -26.11 24.13
CA ILE A 112 -45.41 -27.54 24.15
C ILE A 112 -45.34 -28.10 25.57
N GLU A 113 -44.32 -27.73 26.36
CA GLU A 113 -44.21 -28.17 27.75
C GLU A 113 -45.33 -27.62 28.63
N LEU A 114 -45.68 -26.33 28.48
CA LEU A 114 -46.82 -25.74 29.20
C LEU A 114 -48.16 -26.41 28.84
N ILE A 115 -48.34 -26.76 27.56
CA ILE A 115 -49.52 -27.51 27.10
C ILE A 115 -49.56 -28.88 27.78
N ARG A 116 -48.43 -29.60 27.84
CA ARG A 116 -48.33 -30.90 28.53
C ARG A 116 -48.65 -30.81 30.01
N LEU A 117 -48.24 -29.73 30.67
CA LEU A 117 -48.59 -29.43 32.06
C LEU A 117 -50.07 -29.03 32.26
N GLY A 118 -50.89 -29.04 31.20
CA GLY A 118 -52.33 -28.76 31.27
C GLY A 118 -52.67 -27.27 31.34
N ARG A 119 -51.73 -26.37 31.02
CA ARG A 119 -52.01 -24.92 31.01
C ARG A 119 -53.03 -24.56 29.94
N GLY A 120 -53.87 -23.56 30.24
CA GLY A 120 -54.93 -23.13 29.32
C GLY A 120 -54.40 -22.35 28.11
N ARG A 121 -55.09 -22.46 26.96
CA ARG A 121 -54.73 -21.80 25.68
C ARG A 121 -54.37 -20.32 25.81
N GLY A 122 -55.19 -19.56 26.55
CA GLY A 122 -54.99 -18.12 26.72
C GLY A 122 -53.75 -17.77 27.55
N GLU A 123 -53.31 -18.67 28.43
CA GLU A 123 -52.14 -18.49 29.29
C GLU A 123 -50.86 -18.84 28.54
N VAL A 124 -50.84 -19.96 27.81
CA VAL A 124 -49.72 -20.36 26.92
C VAL A 124 -49.46 -19.27 25.88
N ARG A 125 -50.52 -18.72 25.27
CA ARG A 125 -50.42 -17.62 24.29
C ARG A 125 -49.70 -16.39 24.86
N LYS A 126 -50.05 -15.98 26.08
CA LYS A 126 -49.47 -14.78 26.72
C LYS A 126 -48.03 -15.01 27.17
N LEU A 127 -47.72 -16.21 27.70
CA LEU A 127 -46.40 -16.53 28.23
C LEU A 127 -45.36 -16.75 27.13
N CYS A 128 -45.74 -17.38 26.03
CA CYS A 128 -44.82 -17.68 24.93
C CYS A 128 -44.92 -16.68 23.76
N GLY A 129 -45.78 -15.66 23.87
CA GLY A 129 -45.91 -14.60 22.85
C GLY A 129 -46.46 -15.05 21.49
N LEU A 130 -47.13 -16.20 21.45
CA LEU A 130 -47.61 -16.83 20.21
C LEU A 130 -48.89 -16.18 19.64
N THR A 131 -49.11 -16.31 18.34
CA THR A 131 -50.37 -15.92 17.69
C THR A 131 -51.51 -16.89 18.03
N GLN A 132 -52.77 -16.48 17.79
CA GLN A 132 -53.91 -17.40 18.04
C GLN A 132 -53.83 -18.66 17.17
N ALA A 133 -53.45 -18.53 15.90
CA ALA A 133 -53.36 -19.65 14.97
C ALA A 133 -52.30 -20.68 15.41
N GLU A 134 -51.13 -20.22 15.87
CA GLU A 134 -50.05 -21.08 16.36
C GLU A 134 -50.46 -21.86 17.62
N VAL A 135 -51.10 -21.19 18.57
CA VAL A 135 -51.57 -21.84 19.81
C VAL A 135 -52.63 -22.89 19.50
N ASP A 136 -53.60 -22.59 18.64
CA ASP A 136 -54.65 -23.54 18.28
C ASP A 136 -54.07 -24.77 17.57
N LEU A 137 -53.06 -24.58 16.71
CA LEU A 137 -52.35 -25.67 16.06
C LEU A 137 -51.58 -26.54 17.07
N LEU A 138 -50.83 -25.93 18.00
CA LEU A 138 -50.08 -26.67 19.02
C LEU A 138 -51.01 -27.49 19.93
N PHE A 139 -52.16 -26.93 20.33
CA PHE A 139 -53.16 -27.65 21.12
C PHE A 139 -53.86 -28.75 20.33
N SER A 140 -54.06 -28.60 19.03
CA SER A 140 -54.61 -29.65 18.17
C SER A 140 -53.65 -30.85 18.10
N LEU A 141 -52.35 -30.58 17.91
CA LEU A 141 -51.32 -31.62 17.79
C LEU A 141 -50.98 -32.28 19.14
N HIS A 142 -50.88 -31.51 20.22
CA HIS A 142 -50.37 -31.99 21.51
C HIS A 142 -51.46 -32.17 22.58
N GLY A 143 -52.62 -31.52 22.46
CA GLY A 143 -53.70 -31.62 23.45
C GLY A 143 -54.31 -33.02 23.55
N ALA A 144 -54.25 -33.82 22.47
CA ALA A 144 -54.69 -35.22 22.48
C ALA A 144 -53.78 -36.15 23.31
N SER A 145 -52.53 -35.75 23.58
CA SER A 145 -51.62 -36.49 24.48
C SER A 145 -51.96 -36.25 25.96
N VAL A 146 -52.30 -35.01 26.32
CA VAL A 146 -52.71 -34.60 27.67
C VAL A 146 -54.03 -35.25 28.11
N ALA A 147 -54.99 -35.36 27.18
CA ALA A 147 -56.26 -36.05 27.44
C ALA A 147 -56.11 -37.56 27.74
N ARG A 148 -55.04 -38.20 27.22
CA ARG A 148 -54.71 -39.61 27.48
C ARG A 148 -53.98 -39.82 28.82
N GLU A 149 -53.20 -38.84 29.27
CA GLU A 149 -52.53 -38.89 30.58
C GLU A 149 -53.50 -38.63 31.74
N HIS A 150 -54.43 -37.68 31.59
CA HIS A 150 -55.45 -37.45 32.61
C HIS A 150 -56.44 -38.62 32.79
N SER A 151 -56.60 -39.48 31.78
CA SER A 151 -57.44 -40.69 31.88
C SER A 151 -56.74 -41.90 32.48
N SER A 152 -55.40 -41.92 32.58
CA SER A 152 -54.64 -42.99 33.24
C SER A 152 -54.40 -42.75 34.73
N VAL A 153 -54.42 -41.50 35.20
CA VAL A 153 -54.25 -41.12 36.62
C VAL A 153 -55.55 -41.28 37.44
N SER A 154 -56.70 -41.45 36.79
CA SER A 154 -58.00 -41.66 37.44
C SER A 154 -58.43 -43.14 37.52
N ARG A 155 -57.48 -44.07 37.59
CA ARG A 155 -57.72 -45.50 37.88
C ARG A 155 -57.00 -45.94 39.14
#